data_AF-A0A7S8DDR7-F1
#
_entry.id   AF-A0A7S8DDR7-F1
#
_cell.length_a   1.000
_cell.length_b   1.000
_cell.length_c   1.000
_cell.angle_alpha   90.00
_cell.angle_beta   90.00
_cell.angle_gamma   90.00
#
_symmetry.space_group_name_H-M   'P 1'
#
loop_
_entity.id
_entity.type
_entity.pdbx_description
1 polymer ?
#
loop_
_entity_poly.entity_id
_entity_poly.type
_entity_poly.pdbx_seq_one_letter_code
_entity_poly.pdbx_strand_id
1 'polypeptide(L)'
;MTANQPLNDTLVIGIDFGTTFSGVSWAHTREPDAIEIVTCWDSELNHCSDVEKAPTQLYFDGDVHDVKWGYGIPLDKEPLKWFKLLLLDAADLPAEVAISTQMQEARRLKNLTGKEPIAIIASFLRKLWDHSVESIRRAIGVDLLERSKFQVVITLPAIWPPYAQNRMKQAAHQSGILDGRSAGTTMLQFISEPEAAALATIKDMGKRSVIKARDTIVVCDAGGGTVDLISYVFESTDPFVVKECVKGDGDLCGGVFLDEGFMKLVKQKTPTVSWASVSRLEEKKFLNDEWEHGIKPQFQNQKRTWPIYLPDSCSSNSSASGLKRRETL
;
A
#
# COMPACT_ATOMS: atom_id res chain seq x y z
N MET A 1 -17.43 43.57 -6.58
CA MET A 1 -15.97 43.75 -6.34
C MET A 1 -15.67 43.27 -4.93
N THR A 2 -15.47 41.97 -4.76
CA THR A 2 -14.90 41.38 -3.55
C THR A 2 -13.46 41.05 -3.91
N ALA A 3 -12.52 41.67 -3.20
CA ALA A 3 -11.10 41.54 -3.45
C ALA A 3 -10.70 40.05 -3.48
N ASN A 4 -10.03 39.64 -4.57
CA ASN A 4 -9.33 38.37 -4.66
C ASN A 4 -8.38 38.25 -3.47
N GLN A 5 -8.78 37.49 -2.45
CA GLN A 5 -7.77 36.87 -1.60
C GLN A 5 -6.92 36.00 -2.53
N PRO A 6 -5.59 36.17 -2.57
CA PRO A 6 -4.77 35.19 -3.25
C PRO A 6 -5.05 33.85 -2.58
N LEU A 7 -5.57 32.88 -3.34
CA LEU A 7 -5.57 31.48 -2.90
C LEU A 7 -4.14 31.19 -2.46
N ASN A 8 -3.94 30.88 -1.18
CA ASN A 8 -2.63 30.47 -0.70
C ASN A 8 -2.23 29.26 -1.55
N ASP A 9 -1.16 29.38 -2.33
CA ASP A 9 -0.60 28.29 -3.12
C ASP A 9 -0.32 27.13 -2.18
N THR A 10 -1.11 26.08 -2.30
CA THR A 10 -1.08 24.94 -1.39
C THR A 10 -1.09 23.68 -2.23
N LEU A 11 -0.13 22.81 -1.94
CA LEU A 11 -0.10 21.44 -2.43
C LEU A 11 -0.78 20.56 -1.39
N VAL A 12 -1.89 19.96 -1.80
CA VAL A 12 -2.59 18.95 -1.01
C VAL A 12 -2.02 17.60 -1.41
N ILE A 13 -1.49 16.84 -0.45
CA ILE A 13 -0.82 15.55 -0.68
C ILE A 13 -1.53 14.50 0.17
N GLY A 14 -2.16 13.53 -0.49
CA GLY A 14 -2.79 12.37 0.13
C GLY A 14 -1.82 11.19 0.18
N ILE A 15 -1.63 10.61 1.36
CA ILE A 15 -0.80 9.43 1.58
C ILE A 15 -1.69 8.28 2.05
N ASP A 16 -1.74 7.22 1.25
CA ASP A 16 -2.28 5.94 1.66
C ASP A 16 -1.13 5.05 2.15
N PHE A 17 -0.98 4.93 3.47
CA PHE A 17 0.00 4.04 4.08
C PHE A 17 -0.68 2.72 4.41
N GLY A 18 -0.78 1.80 3.44
CA GLY A 18 -1.38 0.48 3.62
C GLY A 18 -0.46 -0.55 4.31
N THR A 19 -1.01 -1.73 4.61
CA THR A 19 -0.24 -2.83 5.23
C THR A 19 0.71 -3.52 4.24
N THR A 20 0.30 -3.60 2.96
CA THR A 20 1.03 -4.30 1.90
C THR A 20 1.60 -3.36 0.84
N PHE A 21 0.86 -2.31 0.49
CA PHE A 21 1.24 -1.30 -0.49
C PHE A 21 0.90 0.09 0.04
N SER A 22 1.65 1.08 -0.41
CA SER A 22 1.43 2.49 -0.09
C SER A 22 1.47 3.34 -1.35
N GLY A 23 0.60 4.34 -1.42
CA GLY A 23 0.49 5.24 -2.56
C GLY A 23 0.45 6.70 -2.13
N VAL A 24 0.81 7.59 -3.04
CA VAL A 24 0.73 9.04 -2.81
C VAL A 24 0.06 9.70 -4.00
N SER A 25 -0.87 10.59 -3.73
CA SER A 25 -1.49 11.47 -4.72
C SER A 25 -1.37 12.91 -4.29
N TRP A 26 -1.45 13.85 -5.22
CA TRP A 26 -1.38 15.26 -4.92
C TRP A 26 -2.17 16.11 -5.91
N ALA A 27 -2.57 17.29 -5.47
CA ALA A 27 -3.19 18.30 -6.32
C ALA A 27 -2.80 19.70 -5.82
N HIS A 28 -2.76 20.66 -6.73
CA HIS A 28 -2.56 22.07 -6.38
C HIS A 28 -3.92 22.75 -6.16
N THR A 29 -4.06 23.64 -5.17
CA THR A 29 -5.34 24.31 -4.87
C THR A 29 -5.89 25.19 -6.00
N ARG A 30 -5.07 25.54 -6.99
CA ARG A 30 -5.50 26.22 -8.23
C ARG A 30 -6.24 25.27 -9.19
N GLU A 31 -5.97 23.97 -9.12
CA GLU A 31 -6.51 22.93 -9.99
C GLU A 31 -6.93 21.72 -9.14
N PRO A 32 -7.93 21.87 -8.25
CA PRO A 32 -8.28 20.84 -7.25
C PRO A 32 -8.84 19.54 -7.85
N ASP A 33 -9.22 19.56 -9.13
CA ASP A 33 -9.69 18.39 -9.87
C ASP A 33 -8.59 17.68 -10.66
N ALA A 34 -7.41 18.29 -10.81
CA ALA A 34 -6.24 17.68 -11.44
C ALA A 34 -5.43 16.91 -10.39
N ILE A 35 -5.92 15.72 -10.04
CA ILE A 35 -5.25 14.83 -9.09
C ILE A 35 -4.19 14.02 -9.84
N GLU A 36 -2.95 14.16 -9.41
CA GLU A 36 -1.79 13.44 -9.92
C GLU A 36 -1.39 12.32 -8.95
N ILE A 37 -0.94 11.18 -9.48
CA ILE A 37 -0.48 10.03 -8.68
C ILE A 37 1.04 9.96 -8.80
N VAL A 38 1.72 9.73 -7.67
CA VAL A 38 3.16 9.49 -7.65
C VAL A 38 3.44 8.08 -8.17
N THR A 39 4.21 7.99 -9.25
CA THR A 39 4.68 6.72 -9.84
C THR A 39 6.21 6.72 -9.97
N CYS A 40 6.76 5.98 -10.95
CA CYS A 40 8.18 5.87 -11.26
C CYS A 40 9.06 5.40 -10.09
N TRP A 41 8.61 4.37 -9.38
CA TRP A 41 9.35 3.74 -8.28
C TRP A 41 10.64 3.08 -8.79
N ASP A 42 11.69 3.11 -7.96
CA ASP A 42 12.94 2.40 -8.24
C ASP A 42 12.71 0.88 -8.09
N SER A 43 12.95 0.10 -9.15
CA SER A 43 12.63 -1.33 -9.19
C SER A 43 13.57 -2.13 -10.11
N GLU A 44 13.97 -3.31 -9.63
CA GLU A 44 14.65 -4.34 -10.44
C GLU A 44 13.66 -5.25 -11.19
N LEU A 45 12.37 -5.19 -10.85
CA LEU A 45 11.32 -6.02 -11.45
C LEU A 45 10.61 -5.30 -12.58
N ASN A 46 10.28 -6.07 -13.62
CA ASN A 46 9.44 -5.57 -14.71
C ASN A 46 8.05 -5.19 -14.19
N HIS A 47 7.43 -4.21 -14.86
CA HIS A 47 6.06 -3.76 -14.57
C HIS A 47 5.83 -3.15 -13.18
N CYS A 48 6.91 -2.85 -12.44
CA CYS A 48 6.83 -2.33 -11.08
C CYS A 48 7.24 -0.85 -10.94
N SER A 49 7.86 -0.23 -11.95
CA SER A 49 8.31 1.15 -11.82
C SER A 49 7.14 2.14 -11.97
N ASP A 50 6.35 2.03 -13.02
CA ASP A 50 5.25 2.96 -13.32
C ASP A 50 3.89 2.40 -12.88
N VAL A 51 3.74 2.17 -11.57
CA VAL A 51 2.50 1.71 -10.94
C VAL A 51 2.06 2.71 -9.87
N GLU A 52 0.79 2.68 -9.48
CA GLU A 52 0.19 3.66 -8.56
C GLU A 52 0.68 3.53 -7.10
N LYS A 53 1.24 2.36 -6.72
CA LYS A 53 1.66 2.08 -5.34
C LYS A 53 2.99 1.33 -5.27
N ALA A 54 3.76 1.63 -4.23
CA ALA A 54 4.96 0.88 -3.86
C ALA A 54 4.67 -0.12 -2.73
N PRO A 55 5.36 -1.28 -2.66
CA PRO A 55 5.22 -2.21 -1.55
C PRO A 55 5.59 -1.56 -0.20
N THR A 56 4.81 -1.83 0.84
CA THR A 56 5.09 -1.40 2.22
C THR A 56 6.10 -2.33 2.87
N GLN A 57 7.34 -2.19 2.43
CA GLN A 57 8.44 -3.09 2.78
C GLN A 57 9.69 -2.29 3.11
N LEU A 58 10.46 -2.78 4.08
CA LEU A 58 11.75 -2.20 4.49
C LEU A 58 12.82 -3.28 4.64
N TYR A 59 14.04 -2.93 4.28
CA TYR A 59 15.23 -3.73 4.57
C TYR A 59 16.32 -2.83 5.14
N PHE A 60 16.83 -3.21 6.30
CA PHE A 60 17.92 -2.50 7.00
C PHE A 60 19.22 -3.24 6.71
N ASP A 61 20.11 -2.63 5.92
CA ASP A 61 21.34 -3.27 5.45
C ASP A 61 22.51 -3.05 6.40
N GLY A 62 22.42 -3.53 7.65
CA GLY A 62 23.51 -3.55 8.65
C GLY A 62 24.03 -2.18 9.13
N ASP A 63 24.22 -1.22 8.22
CA ASP A 63 24.38 0.20 8.44
C ASP A 63 23.01 0.82 8.77
N VAL A 64 23.00 1.61 9.84
CA VAL A 64 21.81 2.25 10.38
C VAL A 64 21.28 3.34 9.43
N HIS A 65 22.08 3.76 8.42
CA HIS A 65 21.75 4.84 7.50
C HIS A 65 21.35 4.38 6.09
N ASP A 66 21.69 3.16 5.67
CA ASP A 66 21.26 2.61 4.37
C ASP A 66 20.03 1.70 4.52
N VAL A 67 18.86 2.29 4.28
CA VAL A 67 17.57 1.60 4.30
C VAL A 67 17.07 1.45 2.86
N LYS A 68 16.87 0.20 2.43
CA LYS A 68 16.17 -0.12 1.18
C LYS A 68 14.68 -0.27 1.46
N TRP A 69 13.83 0.09 0.49
CA TRP A 69 12.39 0.15 0.68
C TRP A 69 11.64 -0.15 -0.61
N GLY A 70 10.38 -0.57 -0.48
CA GLY A 70 9.50 -0.82 -1.62
C GLY A 70 10.12 -1.76 -2.65
N TYR A 71 10.06 -1.35 -3.91
CA TYR A 71 10.61 -2.10 -5.03
C TYR A 71 12.15 -2.07 -5.13
N GLY A 72 12.81 -1.13 -4.45
CA GLY A 72 14.27 -1.01 -4.43
C GLY A 72 14.97 -1.96 -3.45
N ILE A 73 14.23 -2.89 -2.85
CA ILE A 73 14.81 -3.94 -1.99
C ILE A 73 15.34 -5.07 -2.89
N PRO A 74 16.61 -5.47 -2.76
CA PRO A 74 17.15 -6.56 -3.57
C PRO A 74 16.36 -7.86 -3.35
N LEU A 75 16.11 -8.57 -4.44
CA LEU A 75 15.15 -9.68 -4.46
C LEU A 75 15.59 -10.89 -3.62
N ASP A 76 16.88 -11.06 -3.34
CA ASP A 76 17.42 -12.10 -2.47
C ASP A 76 17.22 -11.82 -0.96
N LYS A 77 16.85 -10.58 -0.60
CA LYS A 77 16.67 -10.17 0.79
C LYS A 77 15.30 -10.51 1.36
N GLU A 78 15.26 -10.57 2.69
CA GLU A 78 14.07 -10.77 3.51
C GLU A 78 13.62 -9.42 4.10
N PRO A 79 12.64 -8.75 3.48
CA PRO A 79 12.19 -7.46 3.96
C PRO A 79 11.24 -7.60 5.14
N LEU A 80 11.29 -6.63 6.06
CA LEU A 80 10.27 -6.39 7.06
C LEU A 80 8.99 -5.90 6.37
N LYS A 81 7.91 -6.66 6.54
CA LYS A 81 6.56 -6.37 6.03
C LYS A 81 5.58 -6.25 7.19
N TRP A 82 4.37 -5.75 6.92
CA TRP A 82 3.25 -5.68 7.88
C TRP A 82 3.56 -4.87 9.16
N PHE A 83 4.62 -4.07 9.14
CA PHE A 83 5.04 -3.25 10.27
C PHE A 83 4.04 -2.12 10.57
N LYS A 84 3.11 -1.80 9.65
CA LYS A 84 1.94 -0.94 9.93
C LYS A 84 1.13 -1.46 11.12
N LEU A 85 0.87 -2.76 11.18
CA LEU A 85 0.08 -3.39 12.25
C LEU A 85 0.77 -3.34 13.62
N LEU A 86 2.08 -3.06 13.67
CA LEU A 86 2.82 -2.84 14.91
C LEU A 86 2.51 -1.49 15.57
N LEU A 87 1.66 -0.65 14.95
CA LEU A 87 1.06 0.50 15.62
C LEU A 87 0.02 0.10 16.66
N LEU A 88 -0.57 -1.09 16.55
CA LEU A 88 -1.56 -1.61 17.48
C LEU A 88 -0.91 -2.34 18.64
N ASP A 89 -1.50 -2.22 19.82
CA ASP A 89 -1.19 -3.07 20.96
C ASP A 89 -1.73 -4.48 20.71
N ALA A 90 -1.09 -5.48 21.33
CA ALA A 90 -1.42 -6.88 21.10
C ALA A 90 -2.88 -7.22 21.44
N ALA A 91 -3.50 -6.48 22.37
CA ALA A 91 -4.89 -6.67 22.78
C ALA A 91 -5.92 -6.17 21.74
N ASP A 92 -5.52 -5.24 20.87
CA ASP A 92 -6.40 -4.66 19.84
C ASP A 92 -6.19 -5.29 18.45
N LEU A 93 -5.23 -6.22 18.34
CA LEU A 93 -5.08 -7.04 17.15
C LEU A 93 -6.08 -8.21 17.21
N PRO A 94 -6.82 -8.49 16.12
CA PRO A 94 -7.62 -9.70 16.04
C PRO A 94 -6.75 -10.94 16.32
N ALA A 95 -7.29 -11.91 17.05
CA ALA A 95 -6.52 -13.07 17.53
C ALA A 95 -5.83 -13.81 16.36
N GLU A 96 -6.53 -13.96 15.24
CA GLU A 96 -6.04 -14.62 14.03
C GLU A 96 -4.86 -13.85 13.41
N VAL A 97 -4.96 -12.51 13.37
CA VAL A 97 -3.86 -11.63 12.94
C VAL A 97 -2.66 -11.75 13.88
N ALA A 98 -2.90 -11.75 15.19
CA ALA A 98 -1.84 -11.79 16.20
C ALA A 98 -1.01 -13.07 16.14
N ILE A 99 -1.62 -14.21 15.80
CA ILE A 99 -0.95 -15.52 15.68
C ILE A 99 -0.48 -15.84 14.25
N SER A 100 -0.85 -15.03 13.25
CA SER A 100 -0.48 -15.25 11.86
C SER A 100 1.02 -15.31 11.64
N THR A 101 1.46 -16.11 10.67
CA THR A 101 2.90 -16.25 10.35
C THR A 101 3.52 -14.93 9.92
N GLN A 102 2.75 -14.08 9.24
CA GLN A 102 3.15 -12.77 8.75
C GLN A 102 3.41 -11.81 9.92
N MET A 103 2.56 -11.81 10.95
CA MET A 103 2.81 -11.00 12.14
C MET A 103 3.94 -11.53 13.02
N GLN A 104 4.09 -12.85 13.15
CA GLN A 104 5.23 -13.44 13.84
C GLN A 104 6.55 -13.01 13.18
N GLU A 105 6.59 -13.05 11.85
CA GLU A 105 7.75 -12.64 11.06
C GLU A 105 8.01 -11.13 11.15
N ALA A 106 6.97 -10.31 11.10
CA ALA A 106 7.08 -8.87 11.32
C ALA A 106 7.70 -8.55 12.70
N ARG A 107 7.27 -9.25 13.76
CA ARG A 107 7.83 -9.08 15.12
C ARG A 107 9.28 -9.57 15.19
N ARG A 108 9.59 -10.72 14.57
CA ARG A 108 10.96 -11.27 14.52
C ARG A 108 11.92 -10.29 13.85
N LEU A 109 11.59 -9.84 12.64
CA LEU A 109 12.40 -8.89 11.88
C LEU A 109 12.49 -7.54 12.57
N LYS A 110 11.38 -7.01 13.14
CA LYS A 110 11.41 -5.79 13.99
C LYS A 110 12.45 -5.92 15.09
N ASN A 111 12.45 -7.03 15.83
CA ASN A 111 13.37 -7.22 16.96
C ASN A 111 14.84 -7.24 16.50
N LEU A 112 15.14 -7.81 15.33
CA LEU A 112 16.49 -7.81 14.76
C LEU A 112 16.99 -6.39 14.42
N THR A 113 16.09 -5.46 14.09
CA THR A 113 16.49 -4.07 13.83
C THR A 113 16.89 -3.31 15.10
N GLY A 114 16.45 -3.75 16.28
CA GLY A 114 16.57 -3.00 17.53
C GLY A 114 15.80 -1.68 17.57
N LYS A 115 14.95 -1.39 16.56
CA LYS A 115 14.18 -0.16 16.45
C LYS A 115 12.76 -0.34 16.98
N GLU A 116 12.18 0.75 17.45
CA GLU A 116 10.77 0.80 17.83
C GLU A 116 9.86 0.93 16.60
N PRO A 117 8.61 0.43 16.66
CA PRO A 117 7.69 0.45 15.51
C PRO A 117 7.52 1.84 14.89
N ILE A 118 7.43 2.88 15.72
CA ILE A 118 7.29 4.28 15.25
C ILE A 118 8.51 4.70 14.41
N ALA A 119 9.72 4.33 14.83
CA ALA A 119 10.96 4.67 14.11
C ALA A 119 11.09 3.90 12.79
N ILE A 120 10.61 2.66 12.75
CA ILE A 120 10.54 1.85 11.52
C ILE A 120 9.58 2.49 10.52
N ILE A 121 8.37 2.83 10.97
CA ILE A 121 7.36 3.49 10.14
C ILE A 121 7.86 4.85 9.67
N ALA A 122 8.49 5.63 10.55
CA ALA A 122 9.11 6.90 10.18
C ALA A 122 10.20 6.75 9.11
N SER A 123 10.97 5.64 9.15
CA SER A 123 11.99 5.35 8.13
C SER A 123 11.35 5.07 6.76
N PHE A 124 10.25 4.29 6.74
CA PHE A 124 9.49 4.06 5.51
C PHE A 124 8.85 5.34 4.98
N LEU A 125 8.14 6.08 5.84
CA LEU A 125 7.47 7.33 5.47
C LEU A 125 8.46 8.36 4.95
N ARG A 126 9.68 8.43 5.48
CA ARG A 126 10.73 9.32 4.97
C ARG A 126 11.08 8.98 3.53
N LYS A 127 11.32 7.70 3.22
CA LYS A 127 11.64 7.25 1.87
C LYS A 127 10.49 7.50 0.88
N LEU A 128 9.26 7.20 1.28
CA LEU A 128 8.06 7.50 0.50
C LEU A 128 7.92 9.01 0.25
N TRP A 129 8.16 9.82 1.28
CA TRP A 129 8.08 11.27 1.22
C TRP A 129 9.13 11.89 0.32
N ASP A 130 10.39 11.50 0.46
CA ASP A 130 11.50 12.00 -0.34
C ASP A 130 11.26 11.73 -1.83
N HIS A 131 10.82 10.50 -2.16
CA HIS A 131 10.44 10.14 -3.54
C HIS A 131 9.26 10.98 -4.05
N SER A 132 8.24 11.16 -3.21
CA SER A 132 7.04 11.92 -3.58
C SER A 132 7.34 13.40 -3.83
N VAL A 133 8.09 14.04 -2.93
CA VAL A 133 8.49 15.45 -3.08
C VAL A 133 9.35 15.63 -4.32
N GLU A 134 10.27 14.70 -4.60
CA GLU A 134 11.07 14.73 -5.83
C GLU A 134 10.22 14.54 -7.09
N SER A 135 9.23 13.64 -7.05
CA SER A 135 8.30 13.45 -8.17
C SER A 135 7.47 14.71 -8.45
N ILE A 136 6.92 15.32 -7.39
CA ILE A 136 6.19 16.59 -7.49
C ILE A 136 7.12 17.70 -8.01
N ARG A 137 8.37 17.78 -7.51
CA ARG A 137 9.38 18.75 -7.98
C ARG A 137 9.60 18.65 -9.48
N ARG A 138 9.68 17.43 -10.02
CA ARG A 138 9.83 17.20 -11.47
C ARG A 138 8.58 17.61 -12.25
N ALA A 139 7.39 17.40 -11.69
CA ALA A 139 6.13 17.73 -12.34
C ALA A 139 5.87 19.25 -12.40
N ILE A 140 6.11 19.98 -11.31
CA ILE A 140 5.70 21.40 -11.20
C ILE A 140 6.86 22.41 -11.18
N GLY A 141 8.10 21.92 -11.07
CA GLY A 141 9.30 22.74 -10.94
C GLY A 141 9.60 23.21 -9.50
N VAL A 142 10.86 23.57 -9.26
CA VAL A 142 11.37 23.95 -7.93
C VAL A 142 10.71 25.22 -7.38
N ASP A 143 10.53 26.24 -8.22
CA ASP A 143 10.03 27.54 -7.77
C ASP A 143 8.59 27.46 -7.22
N LEU A 144 7.73 26.67 -7.85
CA LEU A 144 6.34 26.49 -7.39
C LEU A 144 6.30 25.63 -6.12
N LEU A 145 7.10 24.57 -6.07
CA LEU A 145 7.20 23.69 -4.89
C LEU A 145 7.61 24.48 -3.63
N GLU A 146 8.66 25.29 -3.71
CA GLU A 146 9.21 26.04 -2.58
C GLU A 146 8.30 27.17 -2.08
N ARG A 147 7.44 27.71 -2.96
CA ARG A 147 6.45 28.75 -2.62
C ARG A 147 5.13 28.17 -2.12
N SER A 148 4.89 26.88 -2.34
CA SER A 148 3.64 26.23 -1.96
C SER A 148 3.65 25.79 -0.49
N LYS A 149 2.58 26.11 0.23
CA LYS A 149 2.29 25.48 1.52
C LYS A 149 1.91 24.02 1.32
N PHE A 150 2.15 23.19 2.31
CA PHE A 150 1.85 21.77 2.24
C PHE A 150 0.69 21.44 3.18
N GLN A 151 -0.32 20.76 2.64
CA GLN A 151 -1.37 20.09 3.40
C GLN A 151 -1.26 18.60 3.14
N VAL A 152 -0.88 17.83 4.16
CA VAL A 152 -0.72 16.38 4.08
C VAL A 152 -1.90 15.72 4.77
N VAL A 153 -2.53 14.78 4.07
CA VAL A 153 -3.64 13.97 4.59
C VAL A 153 -3.20 12.51 4.56
N ILE A 154 -3.17 11.84 5.71
CA ILE A 154 -2.80 10.42 5.81
C ILE A 154 -4.05 9.59 6.13
N THR A 155 -4.26 8.49 5.41
CA THR A 155 -5.35 7.56 5.69
C THR A 155 -5.02 6.62 6.86
N LEU A 156 -6.03 6.26 7.65
CA LEU A 156 -5.94 5.24 8.71
C LEU A 156 -7.19 4.35 8.73
N PRO A 157 -7.10 3.08 9.14
CA PRO A 157 -8.30 2.25 9.27
C PRO A 157 -9.29 2.84 10.28
N ALA A 158 -10.58 2.84 9.95
CA ALA A 158 -11.62 3.43 10.81
C ALA A 158 -11.77 2.73 12.16
N ILE A 159 -11.51 1.42 12.22
CA ILE A 159 -11.64 0.60 13.43
C ILE A 159 -10.46 0.74 14.41
N TRP A 160 -9.43 1.52 14.05
CA TRP A 160 -8.23 1.65 14.87
C TRP A 160 -8.43 2.59 16.06
N PRO A 161 -7.88 2.24 17.23
CA PRO A 161 -8.01 3.05 18.45
C PRO A 161 -7.25 4.38 18.33
N PRO A 162 -7.68 5.44 19.04
CA PRO A 162 -7.07 6.78 18.94
C PRO A 162 -5.56 6.84 19.22
N TYR A 163 -5.03 5.93 20.02
CA TYR A 163 -3.58 5.89 20.27
C TYR A 163 -2.79 5.53 19.01
N ALA A 164 -3.36 4.74 18.08
CA ALA A 164 -2.70 4.34 16.85
C ALA A 164 -2.51 5.56 15.92
N GLN A 165 -3.52 6.44 15.86
CA GLN A 165 -3.41 7.74 15.20
C GLN A 165 -2.32 8.63 15.83
N ASN A 166 -2.22 8.65 17.17
CA ASN A 166 -1.14 9.38 17.84
C ASN A 166 0.26 8.81 17.52
N ARG A 167 0.40 7.48 17.46
CA ARG A 167 1.65 6.83 17.05
C ARG A 167 2.00 7.12 15.58
N MET A 168 0.99 7.15 14.69
CA MET A 168 1.17 7.57 13.31
C MET A 168 1.63 9.03 13.19
N LYS A 169 1.02 9.93 13.96
CA LYS A 169 1.43 11.34 14.03
C LYS A 169 2.88 11.49 14.46
N GLN A 170 3.33 10.70 15.45
CA GLN A 170 4.73 10.68 15.86
C GLN A 170 5.65 10.17 14.74
N ALA A 171 5.25 9.12 14.02
CA ALA A 171 6.02 8.61 12.88
C ALA A 171 6.11 9.65 11.75
N ALA A 172 5.02 10.35 11.44
CA ALA A 172 4.99 11.43 10.45
C ALA A 172 5.95 12.58 10.84
N HIS A 173 5.96 12.99 12.11
CA HIS A 173 6.95 13.95 12.61
C HIS A 173 8.38 13.43 12.45
N GLN A 174 8.67 12.22 12.92
CA GLN A 174 10.02 11.66 12.86
C GLN A 174 10.52 11.45 11.42
N SER A 175 9.62 11.26 10.46
CA SER A 175 9.94 11.05 9.04
C SER A 175 10.40 12.31 8.29
N GLY A 176 10.16 13.50 8.84
CA GLY A 176 10.48 14.77 8.18
C GLY A 176 9.36 15.36 7.31
N ILE A 177 8.19 14.71 7.24
CA ILE A 177 6.99 15.25 6.55
C ILE A 177 6.63 16.66 7.06
N LEU A 178 6.86 16.90 8.35
CA LEU A 178 6.52 18.13 9.06
C LEU A 178 7.71 19.04 9.36
N ASP A 179 8.85 18.80 8.71
CA ASP A 179 10.01 19.68 8.82
C ASP A 179 9.69 21.07 8.26
N GLY A 180 10.39 22.09 8.78
CA GLY A 180 10.17 23.48 8.42
C GLY A 180 10.44 23.75 6.93
N ARG A 181 9.54 24.49 6.28
CA ARG A 181 9.63 24.87 4.85
C ARG A 181 9.57 26.38 4.69
N SER A 182 10.13 26.87 3.59
CA SER A 182 10.12 28.30 3.19
C SER A 182 8.71 28.88 3.12
N ALA A 183 7.75 28.12 2.60
CA ALA A 183 6.36 28.54 2.45
C ALA A 183 5.55 28.51 3.77
N GLY A 184 6.15 28.03 4.86
CA GLY A 184 5.53 27.90 6.18
C GLY A 184 5.31 26.46 6.62
N THR A 185 4.59 26.29 7.73
CA THR A 185 4.38 24.98 8.37
C THR A 185 3.47 24.07 7.54
N THR A 186 3.87 22.80 7.40
CA THR A 186 3.02 21.74 6.84
C THR A 186 1.83 21.46 7.77
N MET A 187 0.61 21.48 7.23
CA MET A 187 -0.59 21.04 7.95
C MET A 187 -0.76 19.53 7.80
N LEU A 188 -0.87 18.80 8.92
CA LEU A 188 -1.18 17.36 8.91
C LEU A 188 -2.62 17.12 9.33
N GLN A 189 -3.34 16.34 8.53
CA GLN A 189 -4.67 15.83 8.84
C GLN A 189 -4.72 14.31 8.64
N PHE A 190 -5.72 13.69 9.25
CA PHE A 190 -6.03 12.28 9.07
C PHE A 190 -7.45 12.14 8.56
N ILE A 191 -7.68 11.15 7.73
CA ILE A 191 -9.00 10.70 7.28
C ILE A 191 -9.05 9.18 7.44
N SER A 192 -10.23 8.61 7.66
CA SER A 192 -10.31 7.16 7.62
C SER A 192 -10.17 6.65 6.17
N GLU A 193 -9.54 5.50 5.98
CA GLU A 193 -9.43 4.78 4.70
C GLU A 193 -10.80 4.64 4.01
N PRO A 194 -11.86 4.14 4.69
CA PRO A 194 -13.14 3.98 4.02
C PRO A 194 -13.87 5.30 3.73
N GLU A 195 -13.66 6.37 4.50
CA GLU A 195 -14.19 7.71 4.14
C GLU A 195 -13.48 8.26 2.90
N ALA A 196 -12.15 8.10 2.81
CA ALA A 196 -11.38 8.49 1.64
C ALA A 196 -11.85 7.71 0.39
N ALA A 197 -12.06 6.40 0.53
CA ALA A 197 -12.59 5.55 -0.54
C ALA A 197 -14.00 5.97 -0.96
N ALA A 198 -14.89 6.27 0.00
CA ALA A 198 -16.23 6.78 -0.28
C ALA A 198 -16.16 8.11 -1.04
N LEU A 199 -15.40 9.09 -0.56
CA LEU A 199 -15.22 10.40 -1.21
C LEU A 199 -14.77 10.25 -2.67
N ALA A 200 -13.72 9.46 -2.93
CA ALA A 200 -13.20 9.23 -4.26
C ALA A 200 -14.24 8.56 -5.17
N THR A 201 -14.88 7.50 -4.68
CA THR A 201 -15.89 6.73 -5.44
C THR A 201 -17.08 7.61 -5.83
N ILE A 202 -17.51 8.50 -4.96
CA ILE A 202 -18.69 9.34 -5.18
C ILE A 202 -18.39 10.45 -6.17
N LYS A 203 -17.18 11.02 -6.10
CA LYS A 203 -16.69 11.97 -7.11
C LYS A 203 -16.73 11.32 -8.51
N ASP A 204 -16.27 10.08 -8.63
CA ASP A 204 -16.28 9.34 -9.89
C ASP A 204 -17.70 8.93 -10.34
N MET A 205 -18.54 8.53 -9.39
CA MET A 205 -19.93 8.13 -9.64
C MET A 205 -20.86 9.31 -9.91
N GLY A 206 -20.49 10.56 -9.59
CA GLY A 206 -21.34 11.74 -9.79
C GLY A 206 -21.84 11.93 -11.23
N LYS A 207 -21.17 11.29 -12.20
CA LYS A 207 -21.60 11.24 -13.61
C LYS A 207 -22.66 10.15 -13.93
N ARG A 208 -22.82 9.15 -13.05
CA ARG A 208 -23.59 7.92 -13.27
C ARG A 208 -24.78 7.78 -12.31
N SER A 209 -24.68 8.29 -11.08
CA SER A 209 -25.73 8.19 -10.07
C SER A 209 -25.69 9.38 -9.10
N VAL A 210 -26.84 9.73 -8.53
CA VAL A 210 -26.97 10.79 -7.53
C VAL A 210 -27.24 10.14 -6.18
N ILE A 211 -26.24 10.14 -5.30
CA ILE A 211 -26.41 9.82 -3.88
C ILE A 211 -27.12 11.00 -3.21
N LYS A 212 -28.01 10.70 -2.28
CA LYS A 212 -28.79 11.68 -1.52
C LYS A 212 -28.56 11.51 -0.03
N ALA A 213 -28.88 12.56 0.72
CA ALA A 213 -28.97 12.45 2.17
C ALA A 213 -29.95 11.31 2.54
N ARG A 214 -29.58 10.55 3.58
CA ARG A 214 -30.22 9.33 4.08
C ARG A 214 -29.99 8.06 3.24
N ASP A 215 -29.31 8.13 2.11
CA ASP A 215 -28.83 6.92 1.46
C ASP A 215 -27.77 6.24 2.35
N THR A 216 -27.63 4.93 2.20
CA THR A 216 -26.62 4.13 2.89
C THR A 216 -25.70 3.50 1.86
N ILE A 217 -24.40 3.54 2.13
CA ILE A 217 -23.40 2.78 1.38
C ILE A 217 -22.69 1.80 2.29
N VAL A 218 -22.19 0.73 1.69
CA VAL A 218 -21.22 -0.16 2.31
C VAL A 218 -19.92 0.00 1.53
N VAL A 219 -18.86 0.33 2.25
CA VAL A 219 -17.49 0.34 1.71
C VAL A 219 -16.88 -1.01 2.06
N CYS A 220 -16.42 -1.73 1.03
CA CYS A 220 -15.66 -2.96 1.16
C CYS A 220 -14.23 -2.68 0.69
N ASP A 221 -13.34 -2.43 1.65
CA ASP A 221 -11.92 -2.23 1.39
C ASP A 221 -11.21 -3.59 1.43
N ALA A 222 -11.16 -4.25 0.27
CA ALA A 222 -10.49 -5.54 0.11
C ALA A 222 -9.01 -5.34 -0.24
N GLY A 223 -8.21 -5.00 0.78
CA GLY A 223 -6.79 -4.72 0.65
C GLY A 223 -5.91 -5.96 0.47
N GLY A 224 -4.59 -5.76 0.57
CA GLY A 224 -3.63 -6.86 0.45
C GLY A 224 -3.47 -7.72 1.71
N GLY A 225 -3.61 -7.13 2.89
CA GLY A 225 -3.48 -7.84 4.17
C GLY A 225 -4.82 -8.12 4.83
N THR A 226 -5.68 -7.10 4.87
CA THR A 226 -7.00 -7.13 5.52
C THR A 226 -8.10 -6.85 4.51
N VAL A 227 -9.30 -7.29 4.84
CA VAL A 227 -10.53 -6.81 4.23
C VAL A 227 -11.35 -6.13 5.32
N ASP A 228 -11.70 -4.87 5.12
CA ASP A 228 -12.44 -4.06 6.09
C ASP A 228 -13.79 -3.62 5.49
N LEU A 229 -14.86 -3.82 6.24
CA LEU A 229 -16.23 -3.49 5.87
C LEU A 229 -16.78 -2.43 6.82
N ILE A 230 -17.30 -1.35 6.27
CA ILE A 230 -18.00 -0.33 7.03
C ILE A 230 -19.22 0.19 6.28
N SER A 231 -20.23 0.60 7.02
CA SER A 231 -21.45 1.16 6.45
C SER A 231 -21.65 2.59 6.92
N TYR A 232 -21.98 3.46 5.98
CA TYR A 232 -22.21 4.88 6.22
C TYR A 232 -23.60 5.28 5.75
N VAL A 233 -24.25 6.13 6.54
CA VAL A 233 -25.41 6.91 6.11
C VAL A 233 -24.97 8.32 5.80
N PHE A 234 -25.45 8.86 4.68
CA PHE A 234 -25.20 10.26 4.31
C PHE A 234 -26.07 11.19 5.14
N GLU A 235 -25.47 12.04 5.95
CA GLU A 235 -26.19 13.15 6.58
C GLU A 235 -26.33 14.33 5.61
N SER A 236 -25.29 14.58 4.81
CA SER A 236 -25.27 15.58 3.76
C SER A 236 -24.30 15.17 2.65
N THR A 237 -24.62 15.53 1.40
CA THR A 237 -23.74 15.31 0.23
C THR A 237 -22.91 16.54 -0.13
N ASP A 238 -23.36 17.73 0.28
CA ASP A 238 -22.62 18.99 0.14
C ASP A 238 -22.98 19.93 1.32
N PRO A 239 -22.11 20.09 2.34
CA PRO A 239 -20.80 19.44 2.48
C PRO A 239 -20.94 17.92 2.64
N PHE A 240 -19.88 17.17 2.28
CA PHE A 240 -19.82 15.73 2.47
C PHE A 240 -19.77 15.40 3.97
N VAL A 241 -20.86 14.82 4.49
CA VAL A 241 -20.96 14.41 5.89
C VAL A 241 -21.60 13.04 5.94
N VAL A 242 -20.85 12.08 6.46
CA VAL A 242 -21.30 10.71 6.66
C VAL A 242 -21.24 10.34 8.13
N LYS A 243 -22.11 9.42 8.52
CA LYS A 243 -22.15 8.84 9.85
C LYS A 243 -22.11 7.32 9.75
N GLU A 244 -21.27 6.69 10.56
CA GLU A 244 -21.22 5.24 10.66
C GLU A 244 -22.57 4.67 11.12
N CYS A 245 -23.11 3.70 10.39
CA CYS A 245 -24.38 3.05 10.73
C CYS A 245 -24.22 2.06 11.89
N VAL A 246 -23.16 1.26 11.83
CA VAL A 246 -22.74 0.26 12.83
C VAL A 246 -21.22 0.16 12.80
N LYS A 247 -20.65 -0.29 13.92
CA LYS A 247 -19.20 -0.53 14.01
C LYS A 247 -18.73 -1.39 12.85
N GLY A 248 -17.72 -0.91 12.12
CA GLY A 248 -17.06 -1.68 11.07
C GLY A 248 -16.48 -3.01 11.56
N ASP A 249 -16.32 -3.93 10.63
CA ASP A 249 -15.77 -5.27 10.86
C ASP A 249 -14.68 -5.56 9.83
N GLY A 250 -13.78 -6.49 10.13
CA GLY A 250 -12.68 -6.80 9.22
C GLY A 250 -11.97 -8.10 9.55
N ASP A 251 -11.33 -8.68 8.55
CA ASP A 251 -10.68 -9.98 8.67
C ASP A 251 -9.37 -10.05 7.87
N LEU A 252 -8.52 -11.04 8.21
CA LEU A 252 -7.25 -11.32 7.58
C LEU A 252 -7.42 -12.18 6.32
N CYS A 253 -8.12 -11.65 5.33
CA CYS A 253 -8.44 -12.34 4.09
C CYS A 253 -8.08 -11.55 2.82
N GLY A 254 -7.09 -10.66 2.93
CA GLY A 254 -6.61 -9.84 1.81
C GLY A 254 -5.84 -10.61 0.72
N GLY A 255 -5.35 -9.86 -0.27
CA GLY A 255 -4.66 -10.40 -1.44
C GLY A 255 -3.47 -11.34 -1.16
N VAL A 256 -2.73 -11.17 -0.05
CA VAL A 256 -1.60 -12.04 0.32
C VAL A 256 -2.02 -13.51 0.48
N PHE A 257 -3.24 -13.76 0.95
CA PHE A 257 -3.77 -15.14 1.08
C PHE A 257 -4.09 -15.76 -0.27
N LEU A 258 -4.40 -14.94 -1.27
CA LEU A 258 -4.54 -15.40 -2.65
C LEU A 258 -3.17 -15.80 -3.21
N ASP A 259 -2.11 -15.07 -2.88
CA ASP A 259 -0.74 -15.34 -3.33
C ASP A 259 -0.21 -16.65 -2.74
N GLU A 260 -0.45 -16.86 -1.44
CA GLU A 260 -0.15 -18.12 -0.75
C GLU A 260 -0.97 -19.29 -1.31
N GLY A 261 -2.26 -19.06 -1.55
CA GLY A 261 -3.16 -20.02 -2.18
C GLY A 261 -2.69 -20.42 -3.58
N PHE A 262 -2.25 -19.45 -4.37
CA PHE A 262 -1.68 -19.68 -5.70
C PHE A 262 -0.41 -20.52 -5.62
N MET A 263 0.56 -20.15 -4.76
CA MET A 263 1.79 -20.95 -4.60
C MET A 263 1.52 -22.37 -4.13
N LYS A 264 0.56 -22.55 -3.20
CA LYS A 264 0.14 -23.87 -2.74
C LYS A 264 -0.48 -24.67 -3.89
N LEU A 265 -1.36 -24.07 -4.69
CA LEU A 265 -1.98 -24.70 -5.85
C LEU A 265 -0.95 -25.13 -6.90
N VAL A 266 0.02 -24.26 -7.20
CA VAL A 266 1.11 -24.56 -8.14
C VAL A 266 1.93 -25.75 -7.66
N LYS A 267 2.36 -25.76 -6.39
CA LYS A 267 3.11 -26.88 -5.79
C LYS A 267 2.30 -28.18 -5.78
N GLN A 268 0.99 -28.11 -5.54
CA GLN A 268 0.10 -29.27 -5.59
C GLN A 268 -0.09 -29.84 -7.02
N LYS A 269 -0.17 -28.97 -8.03
CA LYS A 269 -0.33 -29.37 -9.43
C LYS A 269 0.97 -29.84 -10.08
N THR A 270 2.12 -29.58 -9.45
CA THR A 270 3.45 -29.97 -9.94
C THR A 270 4.16 -30.95 -9.00
N PRO A 271 3.53 -32.08 -8.60
CA PRO A 271 4.07 -32.97 -7.56
C PRO A 271 5.36 -33.67 -7.98
N THR A 272 5.62 -33.77 -9.28
CA THR A 272 6.84 -34.36 -9.87
C THR A 272 8.00 -33.37 -9.93
N VAL A 273 7.78 -32.10 -9.61
CA VAL A 273 8.78 -31.03 -9.65
C VAL A 273 9.25 -30.72 -8.23
N SER A 274 10.57 -30.70 -8.05
CA SER A 274 11.18 -30.23 -6.80
C SER A 274 11.32 -28.71 -6.83
N TRP A 275 10.76 -28.07 -5.79
CA TRP A 275 10.90 -26.63 -5.53
C TRP A 275 12.08 -26.32 -4.60
N ALA A 276 12.82 -27.33 -4.13
CA ALA A 276 13.89 -27.14 -3.14
C ALA A 276 15.10 -26.36 -3.68
N SER A 277 15.33 -26.41 -4.99
CA SER A 277 16.38 -25.66 -5.68
C SER A 277 15.95 -24.26 -6.12
N VAL A 278 14.67 -23.92 -5.98
CA VAL A 278 14.15 -22.60 -6.38
C VAL A 278 14.61 -21.57 -5.38
N SER A 279 15.42 -20.62 -5.85
CA SER A 279 15.88 -19.52 -5.02
C SER A 279 14.75 -18.54 -4.71
N ARG A 280 14.88 -17.76 -3.61
CA ARG A 280 13.94 -16.68 -3.28
C ARG A 280 13.79 -15.66 -4.42
N LEU A 281 14.88 -15.41 -5.14
CA LEU A 281 14.90 -14.55 -6.32
C LEU A 281 13.98 -15.07 -7.41
N GLU A 282 14.10 -16.36 -7.74
CA GLU A 282 13.28 -17.00 -8.79
C GLU A 282 11.81 -17.10 -8.37
N GLU A 283 11.53 -17.46 -7.12
CA GLU A 283 10.15 -17.51 -6.61
C GLU A 283 9.47 -16.12 -6.66
N LYS A 284 10.20 -15.05 -6.30
CA LYS A 284 9.69 -13.68 -6.41
C LYS A 284 9.44 -13.26 -7.86
N LYS A 285 10.37 -13.57 -8.78
CA LYS A 285 10.18 -13.27 -10.22
C LYS A 285 8.98 -14.02 -10.79
N PHE A 286 8.86 -15.31 -10.46
CA PHE A 286 7.71 -16.13 -10.85
C PHE A 286 6.39 -15.53 -10.35
N LEU A 287 6.31 -15.16 -9.08
CA LEU A 287 5.11 -14.51 -8.54
C LEU A 287 4.83 -13.14 -9.18
N ASN A 288 5.87 -12.34 -9.43
CA ASN A 288 5.73 -11.05 -10.09
C ASN A 288 5.11 -11.20 -11.48
N ASP A 289 5.71 -12.06 -12.30
CA ASP A 289 5.42 -12.13 -13.73
C ASP A 289 4.17 -12.97 -14.02
N GLU A 290 4.04 -14.14 -13.39
CA GLU A 290 2.97 -15.09 -13.69
C GLU A 290 1.69 -14.78 -12.89
N TRP A 291 1.81 -14.28 -11.66
CA TRP A 291 0.69 -14.07 -10.75
C TRP A 291 0.26 -12.60 -10.67
N GLU A 292 1.08 -11.73 -10.07
CA GLU A 292 0.72 -10.33 -9.77
C GLU A 292 0.44 -9.50 -11.03
N HIS A 293 1.29 -9.60 -12.04
CA HIS A 293 1.13 -8.90 -13.31
C HIS A 293 0.55 -9.79 -14.43
N GLY A 294 0.22 -11.04 -14.10
CA GLY A 294 -0.33 -12.04 -15.01
C GLY A 294 -1.76 -12.41 -14.68
N ILE A 295 -1.93 -13.57 -14.03
CA ILE A 295 -3.23 -14.23 -13.83
C ILE A 295 -4.13 -13.42 -12.89
N LYS A 296 -3.61 -12.95 -11.75
CA LYS A 296 -4.39 -12.36 -10.66
C LYS A 296 -5.29 -11.20 -11.10
N PRO A 297 -4.80 -10.14 -11.78
CA PRO A 297 -5.64 -9.01 -12.19
C PRO A 297 -6.61 -9.36 -13.34
N GLN A 298 -6.33 -10.42 -14.10
CA GLN A 298 -7.15 -10.84 -15.23
C GLN A 298 -8.26 -11.83 -14.83
N PHE A 299 -8.18 -12.42 -13.64
CA PHE A 299 -9.11 -13.48 -13.22
C PHE A 299 -10.46 -12.89 -12.79
N GLN A 300 -11.49 -13.17 -13.58
CA GLN A 300 -12.89 -12.79 -13.42
C GLN A 300 -13.80 -14.03 -13.43
N ASN A 301 -13.33 -15.15 -12.86
CA ASN A 301 -14.04 -16.43 -12.81
C ASN A 301 -14.32 -17.08 -14.19
N GLN A 302 -13.53 -16.76 -15.20
CA GLN A 302 -13.61 -17.36 -16.53
C GLN A 302 -13.07 -18.80 -16.54
N LYS A 303 -13.76 -19.69 -17.24
CA LYS A 303 -13.34 -21.08 -17.46
C LYS A 303 -12.35 -21.13 -18.63
N ARG A 304 -11.09 -20.81 -18.37
CA ARG A 304 -9.98 -20.98 -19.34
C ARG A 304 -8.79 -21.67 -18.70
N THR A 305 -7.94 -22.25 -19.54
CA THR A 305 -6.61 -22.72 -19.13
C THR A 305 -5.70 -21.53 -18.93
N TRP A 306 -4.96 -21.54 -17.82
CA TRP A 306 -3.97 -20.53 -17.47
C TRP A 306 -2.59 -21.19 -17.50
N PRO A 307 -1.85 -21.05 -18.62
CA PRO A 307 -0.48 -21.55 -18.66
C PRO A 307 0.38 -20.73 -17.70
N ILE A 308 1.31 -21.39 -17.02
CA ILE A 308 2.34 -20.75 -16.21
C ILE A 308 3.71 -21.28 -16.62
N TYR A 309 4.73 -20.44 -16.52
CA TYR A 309 6.12 -20.85 -16.71
C TYR A 309 6.79 -21.06 -15.35
N LEU A 310 7.14 -22.31 -15.05
CA LEU A 310 7.85 -22.63 -13.80
C LEU A 310 9.28 -22.08 -13.85
N PRO A 311 9.86 -21.71 -12.68
CA PRO A 311 11.27 -21.33 -12.58
C PRO A 311 12.21 -22.35 -13.23
N ASP A 312 13.29 -21.90 -13.87
CA ASP A 312 14.25 -22.79 -14.56
C ASP A 312 14.95 -23.77 -13.59
N SER A 313 15.15 -23.39 -12.34
CA SER A 313 15.73 -24.24 -11.30
C SER A 313 14.80 -25.33 -10.79
N CYS A 314 13.51 -25.33 -11.18
CA CYS A 314 12.61 -26.45 -10.94
C CYS A 314 13.15 -27.71 -11.60
N SER A 315 13.54 -28.70 -10.79
CA SER A 315 14.04 -29.98 -11.30
C SER A 315 12.94 -31.04 -11.27
N SER A 316 12.80 -31.80 -12.35
CA SER A 316 11.90 -32.95 -12.33
C SER A 316 12.53 -34.08 -11.52
N ASN A 317 11.81 -34.62 -10.55
CA ASN A 317 12.21 -35.80 -9.79
C ASN A 317 12.22 -37.08 -10.65
N SER A 318 11.77 -37.01 -11.91
CA SER A 318 11.94 -38.06 -12.89
C SER A 318 13.36 -38.07 -13.44
N SER A 319 14.05 -39.19 -13.25
CA SER A 319 15.32 -39.57 -13.87
C SER A 319 15.20 -39.74 -15.39
N ALA A 320 14.86 -38.67 -16.10
CA ALA A 320 14.88 -38.63 -17.56
C ALA A 320 15.57 -37.35 -18.02
N SER A 321 16.81 -37.55 -18.47
CA SER A 321 17.67 -36.58 -19.12
C SER A 321 16.95 -35.75 -20.19
N GLY A 322 17.09 -34.43 -20.09
CA GLY A 322 17.18 -33.51 -21.20
C GLY A 322 16.01 -33.46 -22.16
N LEU A 323 15.04 -32.57 -21.90
CA LEU A 323 14.38 -31.72 -22.90
C LEU A 323 13.39 -30.80 -22.16
N LYS A 324 13.49 -29.50 -22.40
CA LYS A 324 12.60 -28.45 -21.86
C LYS A 324 11.14 -28.85 -22.11
N ARG A 325 10.41 -29.25 -21.06
CA ARG A 325 8.99 -29.57 -21.16
C ARG A 325 8.16 -28.35 -20.79
N ARG A 326 7.40 -27.88 -21.78
CA ARG A 326 6.19 -27.08 -21.58
C ARG A 326 5.20 -27.96 -20.81
N GLU A 327 4.92 -27.67 -19.55
CA GLU A 327 3.76 -28.23 -18.87
C GLU A 327 2.61 -27.23 -18.99
N THR A 328 1.50 -27.68 -19.57
CA THR A 328 0.28 -26.89 -19.71
C THR A 328 -0.65 -27.38 -18.59
N LEU A 329 -1.05 -26.48 -17.68
CA LEU A 329 -1.91 -26.80 -16.54
C LEU A 329 -3.40 -26.96 -16.86
#